data_AF-A0A258QT50-F1
#
_entry.id   AF-A0A258QT50-F1
#
_cell.length_a   1.000
_cell.length_b   1.000
_cell.length_c   1.000
_cell.angle_alpha   90.00
_cell.angle_beta   90.00
_cell.angle_gamma   90.00
#
_symmetry.space_group_name_H-M   'P 1'
#
loop_
_entity.id
_entity.type
_entity.pdbx_description
1 polymer ?
#
loop_
_entity_poly.entity_id
_entity_poly.type
_entity_poly.pdbx_seq_one_letter_code
_entity_poly.pdbx_strand_id
1 'polypeptide(L)'
;MSPIFVRSLPFGLYIVLLVLEGLLPDWLPDFDVRWLYPVKAGLVALALVVLWRYYTELKTRLPLKHVLLSVAVGIVVLVLWVNLDAGWMLMGEMGKGYHPTDASGQIDWLLVAFRIAGA
;
A
#
# COMPACT_ATOMS: atom_id res chain seq x y z
N MET A 1 -22.52 -13.27 1.50
CA MET A 1 -21.98 -11.97 1.99
C MET A 1 -22.47 -10.86 1.08
N SER A 2 -22.74 -9.67 1.63
CA SER A 2 -23.09 -8.50 0.80
C SER A 2 -21.92 -8.13 -0.13
N PRO A 3 -22.15 -7.83 -1.43
CA PRO A 3 -21.10 -7.41 -2.36
C PRO A 3 -20.29 -6.21 -1.86
N ILE A 4 -20.93 -5.28 -1.15
CA ILE A 4 -20.28 -4.10 -0.56
C ILE A 4 -19.26 -4.52 0.50
N PHE A 5 -19.63 -5.46 1.37
CA PHE A 5 -18.75 -5.91 2.45
C PHE A 5 -17.47 -6.56 1.91
N VAL A 6 -17.60 -7.41 0.90
CA VAL A 6 -16.47 -8.10 0.27
C VAL A 6 -15.46 -7.10 -0.32
N ARG A 7 -15.95 -6.03 -0.95
CA ARG A 7 -15.11 -5.01 -1.62
C ARG A 7 -14.50 -4.01 -0.65
N SER A 8 -15.23 -3.63 0.39
CA SER A 8 -14.78 -2.62 1.36
C SER A 8 -13.87 -3.19 2.44
N LEU A 9 -13.92 -4.50 2.71
CA LEU A 9 -13.17 -5.12 3.81
C LEU A 9 -11.65 -5.00 3.68
N PRO A 10 -11.00 -5.31 2.55
CA PRO A 10 -9.55 -5.15 2.43
C PRO A 10 -9.11 -3.70 2.63
N PHE A 11 -9.86 -2.75 2.07
CA PHE A 11 -9.62 -1.33 2.26
C PHE A 11 -9.80 -0.90 3.72
N GLY A 12 -10.90 -1.29 4.35
CA GLY A 12 -11.18 -0.97 5.75
C GLY A 12 -10.11 -1.52 6.69
N LEU A 13 -9.66 -2.76 6.48
CA LEU A 13 -8.56 -3.36 7.24
C LEU A 13 -7.27 -2.55 7.10
N TYR A 14 -6.92 -2.15 5.87
CA TYR A 14 -5.74 -1.33 5.62
C TYR A 14 -5.81 0.03 6.32
N ILE A 15 -6.94 0.72 6.21
CA ILE A 15 -7.16 2.03 6.85
C ILE A 15 -7.08 1.93 8.38
N VAL A 16 -7.70 0.90 8.97
CA VAL A 16 -7.61 0.67 10.43
C VAL A 16 -6.15 0.49 10.84
N LEU A 17 -5.37 -0.30 10.10
CA LEU A 17 -3.94 -0.47 10.38
C LEU A 17 -3.12 0.80 10.12
N LEU A 18 -3.55 1.67 9.20
CA LEU A 18 -2.95 2.99 8.96
C LEU A 18 -3.17 3.94 10.13
N VAL A 19 -4.40 4.00 10.64
CA VAL A 19 -4.71 4.77 11.86
C VAL A 19 -3.91 4.22 13.04
N LEU A 20 -3.86 2.91 13.21
CA LEU A 20 -3.06 2.28 14.26
C LEU A 20 -1.57 2.61 14.13
N GLU A 21 -0.98 2.54 12.92
CA GLU A 21 0.42 2.92 12.69
C GLU A 21 0.72 4.35 13.12
N GLY A 22 -0.22 5.29 12.94
CA GLY A 22 -0.07 6.68 13.38
C GLY A 22 -0.17 6.87 14.90
N LEU A 23 -0.97 6.04 15.59
CA LEU A 23 -1.22 6.14 17.03
C LEU A 23 -0.25 5.29 17.88
N LEU A 24 0.33 4.25 17.31
CA LEU A 24 1.22 3.31 17.98
C LEU A 24 2.44 3.96 18.65
N PRO A 25 3.14 4.93 18.02
CA PRO A 25 4.27 5.61 18.66
C PRO A 25 3.91 6.31 19.97
N ASP A 26 2.68 6.80 20.10
CA ASP A 26 2.19 7.47 21.31
C ASP A 26 1.86 6.48 22.44
N TRP A 27 1.53 5.23 22.09
CA TRP A 27 1.03 4.20 23.03
C TRP A 27 2.11 3.19 23.43
N LEU A 28 2.97 2.80 22.48
CA LEU A 28 4.11 1.90 22.67
C LEU A 28 5.36 2.48 21.99
N PRO A 29 6.11 3.36 22.67
CA PRO A 29 7.31 3.98 22.09
C PRO A 29 8.43 2.97 21.76
N ASP A 30 8.43 1.79 22.40
CA ASP A 30 9.41 0.72 22.17
C ASP A 30 9.03 -0.24 21.02
N PHE A 31 7.83 -0.09 20.43
CA PHE A 31 7.38 -0.98 19.36
C PHE A 31 7.94 -0.53 18.00
N ASP A 32 8.60 -1.45 17.29
CA ASP A 32 9.08 -1.17 15.94
C ASP A 32 7.91 -1.13 14.93
N VAL A 33 7.47 0.09 14.63
CA VAL A 33 6.39 0.41 13.69
C VAL A 33 6.61 -0.20 12.30
N ARG A 34 7.86 -0.49 11.90
CA ARG A 34 8.18 -1.10 10.60
C ARG A 34 7.53 -2.46 10.39
N TRP A 35 7.25 -3.20 11.46
CA TRP A 35 6.54 -4.48 11.41
C TRP A 35 5.06 -4.35 11.06
N LEU A 36 4.45 -3.17 11.23
CA LEU A 36 3.09 -2.98 10.72
C LEU A 36 3.06 -3.15 9.21
N TYR A 37 4.06 -2.68 8.47
CA TYR A 37 4.08 -2.75 7.01
C TYR A 37 3.82 -4.16 6.44
N PRO A 38 4.62 -5.21 6.79
CA PRO A 38 4.34 -6.57 6.35
C PRO A 38 3.02 -7.11 6.88
N VAL A 39 2.60 -6.71 8.08
CA VAL A 39 1.30 -7.11 8.65
C VAL A 39 0.15 -6.53 7.84
N LYS A 40 0.20 -5.27 7.41
CA LYS A 40 -0.85 -4.67 6.56
C LYS A 40 -0.93 -5.38 5.23
N ALA A 41 0.21 -5.52 4.56
CA ALA A 41 0.29 -6.15 3.25
C ALA A 41 -0.20 -7.61 3.32
N GLY A 42 0.27 -8.37 4.30
CA GLY A 42 -0.13 -9.76 4.53
C GLY A 42 -1.61 -9.92 4.87
N LEU A 43 -2.15 -9.05 5.74
CA LEU A 43 -3.57 -9.11 6.13
C LEU A 43 -4.50 -8.78 4.95
N VAL A 44 -4.17 -7.75 4.18
CA VAL A 44 -4.93 -7.35 2.99
C VAL A 44 -4.84 -8.44 1.92
N ALA A 45 -3.65 -8.98 1.67
CA ALA A 45 -3.46 -10.08 0.72
C ALA A 45 -4.26 -11.33 1.14
N LEU A 46 -4.22 -11.69 2.42
CA LEU A 46 -5.02 -12.80 2.97
C LEU A 46 -6.51 -12.55 2.79
N ALA A 47 -6.99 -11.34 3.09
CA ALA A 47 -8.39 -10.97 2.87
C ALA A 47 -8.79 -11.11 1.40
N LEU A 48 -7.95 -10.66 0.47
CA LEU A 48 -8.17 -10.81 -0.97
C LEU A 48 -8.18 -12.29 -1.40
N VAL A 49 -7.27 -13.12 -0.90
CA VAL A 49 -7.20 -14.56 -1.22
C VAL A 49 -8.44 -15.29 -0.72
N VAL A 50 -8.86 -15.04 0.53
CA VAL A 50 -10.07 -15.65 1.12
C VAL A 50 -11.32 -15.21 0.37
N LEU A 51 -11.37 -13.94 -0.04
CA LEU A 51 -12.52 -13.36 -0.73
C LEU A 51 -12.48 -13.50 -2.25
N TRP A 52 -11.38 -14.00 -2.84
CA TRP A 52 -11.17 -14.22 -4.28
C TRP A 52 -12.44 -14.74 -4.95
N ARG A 53 -13.04 -15.77 -4.36
CA ARG A 53 -14.14 -16.56 -4.96
C ARG A 53 -15.40 -15.73 -5.19
N TYR A 54 -15.53 -14.61 -4.48
CA TYR A 54 -16.65 -13.67 -4.58
C TYR A 54 -16.41 -12.57 -5.62
N TYR A 55 -15.18 -12.40 -6.13
CA TYR A 55 -14.87 -11.45 -7.21
C TYR A 55 -15.12 -12.08 -8.58
N THR A 56 -16.39 -12.21 -8.95
CA THR A 56 -16.78 -12.72 -10.27
C THR A 56 -16.55 -11.71 -11.40
N GLU A 57 -16.41 -10.43 -11.07
CA GLU A 57 -16.25 -9.31 -12.00
C GLU A 57 -14.94 -9.35 -12.80
N LEU A 58 -13.90 -9.95 -12.21
CA LEU A 58 -12.58 -10.12 -12.84
C LEU A 58 -12.58 -11.19 -13.94
N LYS A 59 -13.65 -11.98 -14.09
CA LYS A 59 -13.74 -13.05 -15.09
C LYS A 59 -14.08 -12.54 -16.48
N THR A 60 -14.50 -11.29 -16.61
CA THR A 60 -14.87 -10.70 -17.90
C THR A 60 -13.62 -10.23 -18.63
N ARG A 61 -13.46 -10.65 -19.90
CA ARG A 61 -12.36 -10.17 -20.75
C ARG A 61 -12.60 -8.70 -21.08
N LEU A 62 -11.66 -7.82 -20.71
CA LEU A 62 -11.67 -6.44 -21.17
C LEU A 62 -11.20 -6.36 -22.63
N PRO A 63 -11.82 -5.53 -23.46
CA PRO A 63 -11.34 -5.28 -24.81
C PRO A 63 -9.98 -4.57 -24.76
N LEU A 64 -9.11 -4.88 -25.73
CA LEU A 64 -7.73 -4.38 -25.78
C LEU A 64 -7.66 -2.83 -25.73
N LYS A 65 -8.64 -2.14 -26.31
CA LYS A 65 -8.74 -0.68 -26.27
C LYS A 65 -8.81 -0.13 -24.84
N HIS A 66 -9.59 -0.77 -23.96
CA HIS A 66 -9.68 -0.33 -22.56
C HIS A 66 -8.40 -0.65 -21.79
N VAL A 67 -7.74 -1.78 -22.08
CA VAL A 67 -6.43 -2.09 -21.50
C VAL A 67 -5.39 -1.04 -21.88
N LEU A 68 -5.27 -0.71 -23.18
CA LEU A 68 -4.35 0.30 -23.67
C LEU A 68 -4.63 1.68 -23.09
N LEU A 69 -5.91 2.07 -22.99
CA LEU A 69 -6.30 3.34 -22.39
C LEU A 69 -5.92 3.40 -20.90
N SER A 70 -6.21 2.35 -20.14
CA SER A 70 -5.84 2.28 -18.72
C SER A 70 -4.33 2.36 -18.51
N VAL A 71 -3.53 1.68 -19.35
CA VAL A 71 -2.07 1.75 -19.31
C VAL A 71 -1.59 3.17 -19.65
N ALA A 72 -2.10 3.77 -20.72
CA ALA A 72 -1.72 5.12 -21.12
C ALA A 72 -2.05 6.16 -20.04
N VAL A 73 -3.25 6.11 -19.46
CA VAL A 73 -3.65 6.98 -18.34
C VAL A 73 -2.77 6.73 -17.12
N GLY A 74 -2.49 5.46 -16.79
CA GLY A 74 -1.58 5.10 -15.69
C GLY A 74 -0.18 5.70 -15.87
N ILE A 75 0.38 5.64 -17.07
CA ILE A 75 1.67 6.27 -17.40
C ILE A 75 1.62 7.78 -17.24
N VAL A 76 0.57 8.44 -17.75
CA VAL A 76 0.40 9.89 -17.60
C VAL A 76 0.34 10.29 -16.13
N VAL A 77 -0.46 9.59 -15.33
CA VAL A 77 -0.55 9.83 -13.88
C VAL A 77 0.79 9.61 -13.19
N LEU A 78 1.52 8.55 -13.54
CA LEU A 78 2.85 8.26 -12.99
C LEU A 78 3.86 9.36 -13.33
N VAL A 79 3.90 9.81 -14.59
CA VAL A 79 4.79 10.89 -15.04
C VAL A 79 4.47 12.17 -14.28
N LEU A 80 3.19 12.53 -14.18
CA LEU A 80 2.78 13.68 -13.38
C LEU A 80 3.23 13.50 -11.94
N TRP A 81 2.88 12.40 -11.28
CA TRP A 81 3.20 12.13 -9.88
C TRP A 81 4.69 12.28 -9.55
N VAL A 82 5.58 11.76 -10.39
CA VAL A 82 7.04 11.85 -10.17
C VAL A 82 7.60 13.25 -10.43
N ASN A 83 6.93 14.07 -11.25
CA ASN A 83 7.36 15.44 -11.57
C ASN A 83 6.60 16.53 -10.79
N LEU A 84 5.74 16.17 -9.84
CA LEU A 84 5.05 17.12 -8.96
C LEU A 84 5.93 17.51 -7.76
N ASP A 85 7.05 18.19 -8.04
CA ASP A 85 8.04 18.64 -7.05
C ASP A 85 8.01 20.16 -6.78
N ALA A 86 6.99 20.85 -7.30
CA ALA A 86 6.86 22.29 -7.13
C ALA A 86 6.71 22.66 -5.63
N GLY A 87 7.43 23.68 -5.18
CA GLY A 87 7.52 24.04 -3.75
C GLY A 87 6.18 24.35 -3.05
N TRP A 88 5.12 24.68 -3.79
CA TRP A 88 3.77 24.88 -3.24
C TRP A 88 2.99 23.57 -3.02
N MET A 89 3.44 22.47 -3.63
CA MET A 89 2.84 21.13 -3.50
C MET A 89 3.44 20.35 -2.33
N LEU A 90 4.55 20.81 -1.77
CA LEU A 90 5.23 20.19 -0.64
C LEU A 90 4.64 20.73 0.68
N MET A 91 4.12 19.84 1.51
CA MET A 91 3.68 20.16 2.87
C MET A 91 4.72 19.65 3.87
N GLY A 92 5.39 20.58 4.56
CA GLY A 92 6.40 20.29 5.58
C GLY A 92 7.79 19.95 4.99
N GLU A 93 8.70 19.47 5.85
CA GLU A 93 9.97 18.92 5.40
C GLU A 93 9.77 17.54 4.77
N MET A 94 10.59 17.19 3.77
CA MET A 94 10.59 15.84 3.22
C MET A 94 10.85 14.85 4.37
N GLY A 95 9.83 14.05 4.70
CA GLY A 95 9.97 13.00 5.70
C GLY A 95 11.14 12.10 5.33
N LYS A 96 11.84 11.54 6.33
CA LYS A 96 13.05 10.71 6.16
C LYS A 96 12.87 9.45 5.30
N GLY A 97 11.70 9.25 4.69
CA GLY A 97 11.39 8.10 3.87
C GLY A 97 11.39 6.81 4.68
N TYR A 98 11.11 5.72 3.98
CA TYR A 98 11.27 4.40 4.57
C TYR A 98 12.76 4.05 4.59
N HIS A 99 13.36 3.90 5.77
CA HIS A 99 14.75 3.48 5.95
C HIS A 99 14.81 2.02 6.42
N PRO A 100 15.04 1.06 5.50
CA PRO A 100 15.15 -0.36 5.83
C PRO A 100 16.57 -0.72 6.31
N THR A 101 17.13 0.08 7.22
CA THR A 101 18.44 -0.20 7.82
C THR A 101 18.26 -0.63 9.27
N ASP A 102 18.97 -1.67 9.68
CA ASP A 102 19.00 -2.14 11.07
C ASP A 102 19.80 -1.20 11.98
N ALA A 103 19.87 -1.52 13.28
CA ALA A 103 20.60 -0.73 14.26
C ALA A 103 22.13 -0.68 14.01
N SER A 104 22.66 -1.58 13.18
CA SER A 104 24.06 -1.62 12.76
C SER A 104 24.33 -0.88 11.44
N GLY A 105 23.28 -0.30 10.83
CA GLY A 105 23.36 0.41 9.55
C GLY A 105 23.38 -0.52 8.33
N GLN A 106 23.16 -1.82 8.51
CA GLN A 106 23.05 -2.77 7.41
C GLN A 106 21.64 -2.78 6.83
N ILE A 107 21.52 -3.08 5.54
CA ILE A 107 20.21 -3.21 4.88
C ILE A 107 19.51 -4.46 5.42
N ASP A 108 18.32 -4.27 5.98
CA ASP A 108 17.43 -5.36 6.32
C ASP A 108 16.70 -5.82 5.04
N TRP A 109 17.25 -6.86 4.42
CA TRP A 109 16.70 -7.45 3.19
C TRP A 109 15.29 -8.00 3.36
N LEU A 110 14.87 -8.35 4.58
CA LEU A 110 13.51 -8.81 4.84
C LEU A 110 12.53 -7.63 4.75
N LEU A 111 12.88 -6.49 5.36
CA LEU A 111 12.10 -5.25 5.23
C LEU A 111 12.05 -4.74 3.78
N VAL A 112 13.16 -4.85 3.05
CA VAL A 112 13.20 -4.54 1.60
C VAL A 112 12.28 -5.47 0.80
N ALA A 113 12.35 -6.79 1.05
CA ALA A 113 11.50 -7.75 0.35
C ALA A 113 10.01 -7.48 0.61
N PHE A 114 9.64 -7.18 1.85
CA PHE A 114 8.27 -6.79 2.16
C PHE A 114 7.87 -5.47 1.50
N ARG A 115 8.75 -4.46 1.51
CA ARG A 115 8.53 -3.18 0.82
C ARG A 115 8.27 -3.37 -0.67
N ILE A 116 9.03 -4.23 -1.33
CA ILE A 116 8.84 -4.53 -2.76
C ILE A 116 7.55 -5.33 -2.99
N ALA A 117 7.24 -6.30 -2.12
CA ALA A 117 6.03 -7.10 -2.24
C ALA A 117 4.74 -6.31 -1.95
N GLY A 118 4.83 -5.25 -1.13
CA GLY A 118 3.71 -4.37 -0.78
C GLY A 118 3.64 -3.07 -1.58
N ALA A 119 4.61 -2.78 -2.46
CA ALA A 119 4.61 -1.65 -3.39
C ALA A 119 3.89 -2.02 -4.69
#